data_AF-A0A358N9B7-F1
#
_entry.id   AF-A0A358N9B7-F1
#
_cell.length_a   1.000
_cell.length_b   1.000
_cell.length_c   1.000
_cell.angle_alpha   90.00
_cell.angle_beta   90.00
_cell.angle_gamma   90.00
#
_symmetry.space_group_name_H-M   'P 1'
#
loop_
_entity.id
_entity.type
_entity.pdbx_description
1 polymer ?
#
loop_
_entity_poly.entity_id
_entity_poly.type
_entity_poly.pdbx_seq_one_letter_code
_entity_poly.pdbx_strand_id
1 'polypeptide(L)'
;MDTSETSQPAIDEVDLLLANARLRDELEPYRDESIDDPSITRMSLRTENEYLASMLAWERAPALPIANWFTPAMELPAPDSLDDETLSQVLNQTIGRLYSQKVVLRFTDHLCDRDLYMIVYRDILHCCEKKVELPGKFLEWRCIEDNDTWLRFYADAIERRRFQEEHDVDLPPAEKPRYKRNLPG
;
A
#
# COMPACT_ATOMS: atom_id res chain seq x y z
N MET A 1 3.57 -36.55 -40.39
CA MET A 1 4.56 -35.57 -39.90
C MET A 1 3.78 -34.61 -39.05
N ASP A 2 3.70 -34.88 -37.76
CA ASP A 2 3.05 -34.00 -36.79
C ASP A 2 3.71 -34.29 -35.43
N THR A 3 4.80 -33.58 -35.16
CA THR A 3 5.62 -33.69 -33.93
C THR A 3 5.66 -32.33 -33.21
N SER A 4 4.72 -31.44 -33.51
CA SER A 4 4.80 -30.03 -33.09
C SER A 4 4.09 -29.75 -31.76
N GLU A 5 3.12 -30.57 -31.34
CA GLU A 5 2.34 -30.29 -30.12
C GLU A 5 2.98 -30.77 -28.82
N THR A 6 3.85 -31.79 -28.84
CA THR A 6 4.50 -32.32 -27.63
C THR A 6 5.74 -31.54 -27.19
N SER A 7 6.36 -30.77 -28.10
CA SER A 7 7.59 -30.02 -27.80
C SER A 7 7.32 -28.66 -27.14
N GLN A 8 6.20 -28.00 -27.45
CA GLN A 8 5.86 -26.70 -26.90
C GLN A 8 5.70 -26.69 -25.36
N PRO A 9 4.94 -27.62 -24.73
CA PRO A 9 4.79 -27.61 -23.27
C PRO A 9 6.07 -27.94 -22.51
N ALA A 10 6.98 -28.73 -23.12
CA ALA A 10 8.28 -29.02 -22.52
C ALA A 10 9.25 -27.82 -22.58
N ILE A 11 9.17 -27.00 -23.65
CA ILE A 11 9.94 -25.76 -23.77
C ILE A 11 9.47 -24.75 -22.71
N ASP A 12 8.15 -24.60 -22.54
CA ASP A 12 7.57 -23.69 -21.54
C ASP A 12 7.97 -24.07 -20.10
N GLU A 13 8.09 -25.37 -19.79
CA GLU A 13 8.53 -25.84 -18.46
C GLU A 13 10.01 -25.58 -18.21
N VAL A 14 10.88 -25.76 -19.22
CA VAL A 14 12.31 -25.44 -19.13
C VAL A 14 12.51 -23.94 -18.92
N ASP A 15 11.76 -23.09 -19.63
CA ASP A 15 11.83 -21.64 -19.46
C ASP A 15 11.41 -21.21 -18.05
N LEU A 16 10.38 -21.84 -17.47
CA LEU A 16 9.97 -21.60 -16.08
C LEU A 16 11.06 -22.01 -15.08
N LEU A 17 11.73 -23.14 -15.30
CA LEU A 17 12.85 -23.58 -14.46
C LEU A 17 14.05 -22.64 -14.54
N LEU A 18 14.40 -22.18 -15.75
CA LEU A 18 15.48 -21.21 -15.95
C LEU A 18 15.18 -19.87 -15.29
N ALA A 19 13.94 -19.39 -15.41
CA ALA A 19 13.48 -18.18 -14.72
C ALA A 19 13.54 -18.35 -13.19
N ASN A 20 13.14 -19.51 -12.67
CA ASN A 20 13.20 -19.81 -11.25
C ASN A 20 14.63 -19.76 -10.70
N ALA A 21 15.55 -20.49 -11.34
CA ALA A 21 16.95 -20.52 -10.95
C ALA A 21 17.56 -19.11 -10.94
N ARG A 22 17.31 -18.32 -11.99
CA ARG A 22 17.75 -16.94 -12.07
C ARG A 22 17.20 -16.07 -10.94
N LEU A 23 15.90 -16.17 -10.64
CA LEU A 23 15.28 -15.39 -9.57
C LEU A 23 15.88 -15.73 -8.21
N ARG A 24 16.14 -17.01 -7.95
CA ARG A 24 16.79 -17.48 -6.72
C ARG A 24 18.22 -16.94 -6.61
N ASP A 25 19.01 -17.02 -7.67
CA ASP A 25 20.38 -16.47 -7.71
C ASP A 25 20.39 -14.94 -7.44
N GLU A 26 19.44 -14.21 -8.03
CA GLU A 26 19.32 -12.76 -7.82
C GLU A 26 18.84 -12.37 -6.41
N LEU A 27 18.13 -13.29 -5.73
CA LEU A 27 17.65 -13.15 -4.36
C LEU A 27 18.66 -13.58 -3.30
N GLU A 28 19.67 -14.37 -3.66
CA GLU A 28 20.70 -14.88 -2.75
C GLU A 28 21.33 -13.78 -1.83
N PRO A 29 21.61 -12.54 -2.31
CA PRO A 29 22.14 -11.48 -1.44
C PRO A 29 21.17 -11.01 -0.35
N TYR A 30 19.87 -11.24 -0.54
CA TYR A 30 18.78 -10.82 0.35
C TYR A 30 18.22 -12.00 1.17
N ARG A 31 18.88 -13.16 1.12
CA ARG A 31 18.37 -14.40 1.69
C ARG A 31 18.26 -14.33 3.20
N ASP A 32 17.03 -14.45 3.70
CA ASP A 32 16.69 -14.64 5.11
C ASP A 32 15.86 -15.93 5.31
N GLU A 33 15.38 -16.17 6.53
CA GLU A 33 14.57 -17.35 6.87
C GLU A 33 13.27 -17.48 6.06
N SER A 34 12.76 -16.40 5.45
CA SER A 34 11.52 -16.40 4.66
C SER A 34 11.67 -17.02 3.26
N ILE A 35 12.89 -17.02 2.69
CA ILE A 35 13.19 -17.66 1.40
C ILE A 35 13.18 -19.19 1.52
N ASP A 36 13.45 -19.70 2.72
CA ASP A 36 13.47 -21.12 3.05
C ASP A 36 12.11 -21.65 3.52
N ASP A 37 11.04 -20.84 3.42
CA ASP A 37 9.70 -21.26 3.83
C ASP A 37 9.27 -22.51 3.03
N PRO A 38 9.00 -23.65 3.70
CA PRO A 38 8.59 -24.89 3.04
C PRO A 38 7.29 -24.78 2.25
N SER A 39 6.51 -23.72 2.44
CA SER A 39 5.30 -23.45 1.67
C SER A 39 5.59 -22.98 0.24
N ILE A 40 6.74 -22.33 -0.01
CA ILE A 40 7.14 -21.84 -1.34
C ILE A 40 7.33 -23.04 -2.30
N THR A 41 7.94 -24.12 -1.82
CA THR A 41 8.18 -25.34 -2.62
C THR A 41 6.93 -26.18 -2.91
N ARG A 42 5.77 -25.80 -2.35
CA ARG A 42 4.46 -26.44 -2.64
C ARG A 42 3.69 -25.77 -3.77
N MET A 43 4.17 -24.62 -4.26
CA MET A 43 3.52 -23.87 -5.33
C MET A 43 3.80 -24.48 -6.71
N SER A 44 2.99 -24.11 -7.71
CA SER A 44 3.37 -24.35 -9.11
C SER A 44 4.57 -23.48 -9.47
N LEU A 45 5.47 -23.93 -10.36
CA LEU A 45 6.66 -23.15 -10.78
C LEU A 45 6.31 -21.75 -11.28
N ARG A 46 5.18 -21.59 -11.96
CA ARG A 46 4.71 -20.27 -12.42
C ARG A 46 4.41 -19.34 -11.25
N THR A 47 3.63 -19.83 -10.28
CA THR A 47 3.26 -19.07 -9.09
C THR A 47 4.48 -18.77 -8.22
N GLU A 48 5.40 -19.74 -8.11
CA GLU A 48 6.66 -19.54 -7.41
C GLU A 48 7.48 -18.43 -8.07
N ASN A 49 7.63 -18.43 -9.40
CA ASN A 49 8.34 -17.38 -10.12
C ASN A 49 7.69 -16.00 -9.94
N GLU A 50 6.36 -15.91 -9.97
CA GLU A 50 5.62 -14.66 -9.70
C GLU A 50 5.88 -14.15 -8.27
N TYR A 51 5.91 -15.06 -7.29
CA TYR A 51 6.23 -14.75 -5.90
C TYR A 51 7.68 -14.26 -5.75
N LEU A 52 8.65 -15.02 -6.25
CA LEU A 52 10.07 -14.66 -6.20
C LEU A 52 10.36 -13.33 -6.92
N ALA A 53 9.74 -13.10 -8.08
CA ALA A 53 9.84 -11.83 -8.78
C ALA A 53 9.27 -10.66 -7.97
N SER A 54 8.15 -10.88 -7.27
CA SER A 54 7.54 -9.85 -6.40
C SER A 54 8.43 -9.52 -5.20
N MET A 55 9.04 -10.54 -4.59
CA MET A 55 9.99 -10.37 -3.49
C MET A 55 11.25 -9.63 -3.96
N LEU A 56 11.83 -10.02 -5.09
CA LEU A 56 13.00 -9.36 -5.64
C LEU A 56 12.72 -7.89 -6.02
N ALA A 57 11.53 -7.61 -6.57
CA ALA A 57 11.10 -6.24 -6.85
C ALA A 57 11.00 -5.41 -5.57
N TRP A 58 10.49 -5.98 -4.48
CA TRP A 58 10.44 -5.32 -3.17
C TRP A 58 11.85 -5.02 -2.62
N GLU A 59 12.74 -6.00 -2.66
CA GLU A 59 14.12 -5.85 -2.18
C GLU A 59 14.86 -4.74 -2.91
N ARG A 60 14.74 -4.72 -4.24
CA ARG A 60 15.40 -3.72 -5.10
C ARG A 60 14.73 -2.35 -5.11
N ALA A 61 13.45 -2.26 -4.74
CA ALA A 61 12.75 -1.00 -4.78
C ALA A 61 13.43 0.03 -3.88
N PRO A 62 13.60 1.29 -4.34
CA PRO A 62 14.20 2.32 -3.53
C PRO A 62 13.22 2.76 -2.43
N ALA A 63 13.75 2.98 -1.23
CA ALA A 63 13.02 3.65 -0.16
C ALA A 63 13.23 5.15 -0.29
N LEU A 64 12.18 5.88 -0.62
CA LEU A 64 12.23 7.33 -0.89
C LEU A 64 11.00 8.01 -0.31
N PRO A 65 11.09 9.31 0.05
CA PRO A 65 9.91 10.11 0.39
C PRO A 65 8.85 10.01 -0.69
N ILE A 66 7.57 9.87 -0.31
CA ILE A 66 6.46 9.80 -1.28
C ILE A 66 6.43 11.02 -2.20
N ALA A 67 6.83 12.21 -1.72
CA ALA A 67 7.02 13.40 -2.56
C ALA A 67 7.91 13.15 -3.78
N ASN A 68 8.95 12.33 -3.64
CA ASN A 68 9.93 12.04 -4.69
C ASN A 68 9.48 10.91 -5.63
N TRP A 69 8.28 10.36 -5.44
CA TRP A 69 7.72 9.39 -6.38
C TRP A 69 7.23 10.06 -7.68
N PHE A 70 7.06 11.38 -7.65
CA PHE A 70 6.57 12.20 -8.76
C PHE A 70 7.71 12.84 -9.56
N THR A 71 7.43 13.14 -10.84
CA THR A 71 8.34 13.86 -11.72
C THR A 71 7.63 15.08 -12.32
N PRO A 72 7.95 16.32 -11.90
CA PRO A 72 8.85 16.68 -10.81
C PRO A 72 8.31 16.24 -9.43
N ALA A 73 9.19 16.25 -8.42
CA ALA A 73 8.83 15.94 -7.04
C ALA A 73 7.62 16.78 -6.59
N MET A 74 6.73 16.18 -5.81
CA MET A 74 5.54 16.86 -5.35
C MET A 74 5.88 17.81 -4.21
N GLU A 75 5.66 19.09 -4.47
CA GLU A 75 5.73 20.14 -3.46
C GLU A 75 4.33 20.74 -3.28
N LEU A 76 3.98 20.97 -2.02
CA LEU A 76 2.70 21.56 -1.63
C LEU A 76 2.94 22.94 -0.98
N PRO A 77 2.05 23.92 -1.18
CA PRO A 77 2.11 25.18 -0.45
C PRO A 77 1.99 24.97 1.07
N ALA A 78 2.47 25.93 1.86
CA ALA A 78 2.29 25.90 3.30
C ALA A 78 0.79 26.02 3.64
N PRO A 79 0.24 25.23 4.60
CA PRO A 79 -1.18 25.29 4.97
C PRO A 79 -1.67 26.70 5.36
N ASP A 80 -0.80 27.49 5.99
CA ASP A 80 -1.11 28.85 6.46
C ASP A 80 -1.17 29.88 5.33
N SER A 81 -0.68 29.52 4.13
CA SER A 81 -0.71 30.39 2.95
C SER A 81 -1.97 30.23 2.10
N LEU A 82 -2.82 29.24 2.41
CA LEU A 82 -4.02 28.91 1.65
C LEU A 82 -5.27 29.21 2.48
N ASP A 83 -6.27 29.83 1.84
CA ASP A 83 -7.64 29.84 2.36
C ASP A 83 -8.30 28.46 2.22
N ASP A 84 -9.43 28.25 2.90
CA ASP A 84 -10.06 26.93 2.97
C ASP A 84 -10.61 26.45 1.62
N GLU A 85 -11.03 27.35 0.74
CA GLU A 85 -11.53 27.00 -0.59
C GLU A 85 -10.39 26.51 -1.50
N THR A 86 -9.31 27.28 -1.56
CA THR A 86 -8.11 26.92 -2.33
C THR A 86 -7.47 25.66 -1.78
N LEU A 87 -7.40 25.52 -0.45
CA LEU A 87 -6.89 24.32 0.22
C LEU A 87 -7.67 23.08 -0.19
N SER A 88 -9.01 23.13 -0.18
CA SER A 88 -9.85 22.00 -0.59
C SER A 88 -9.59 21.59 -2.04
N GLN A 89 -9.41 22.56 -2.95
CA GLN A 89 -9.09 22.28 -4.35
C GLN A 89 -7.71 21.62 -4.50
N VAL A 90 -6.67 22.16 -3.84
CA VAL A 90 -5.31 21.60 -3.86
C VAL A 90 -5.31 20.20 -3.26
N LEU A 91 -6.03 19.98 -2.17
CA LEU A 91 -6.15 18.67 -1.52
C LEU A 91 -6.74 17.62 -2.48
N ASN A 92 -7.87 17.92 -3.13
CA ASN A 92 -8.50 17.00 -4.06
C ASN A 92 -7.57 16.62 -5.24
N GLN A 93 -6.87 17.60 -5.80
CA GLN A 93 -5.87 17.35 -6.84
C GLN A 93 -4.72 16.48 -6.33
N THR A 94 -4.26 16.75 -5.11
CA THR A 94 -3.18 16.01 -4.46
C THR A 94 -3.56 14.56 -4.23
N ILE A 95 -4.78 14.28 -3.75
CA ILE A 95 -5.28 12.91 -3.56
C ILE A 95 -5.35 12.17 -4.89
N GLY A 96 -5.80 12.82 -5.97
CA GLY A 96 -5.79 12.22 -7.30
C GLY A 96 -4.39 11.87 -7.79
N ARG A 97 -3.39 12.73 -7.51
CA ARG A 97 -1.99 12.46 -7.82
C ARG A 97 -1.43 11.30 -6.98
N LEU A 98 -1.70 11.27 -5.68
CA LEU A 98 -1.33 10.16 -4.80
C LEU A 98 -1.88 8.83 -5.32
N TYR A 99 -3.16 8.81 -5.70
CA TYR A 99 -3.78 7.63 -6.30
C TYR A 99 -3.11 7.17 -7.59
N SER A 100 -2.67 8.11 -8.45
CA SER A 100 -1.92 7.77 -9.66
C SER A 100 -0.57 7.08 -9.39
N GLN A 101 0.01 7.29 -8.21
CA GLN A 101 1.20 6.59 -7.71
C GLN A 101 0.83 5.41 -6.80
N LYS A 102 -0.42 4.92 -6.87
CA LYS A 102 -0.95 3.80 -6.07
C LYS A 102 -0.92 4.04 -4.56
N VAL A 103 -0.99 5.29 -4.11
CA VAL A 103 -1.17 5.65 -2.69
C VAL A 103 -2.64 5.95 -2.43
N VAL A 104 -3.28 5.19 -1.54
CA VAL A 104 -4.71 5.33 -1.19
C VAL A 104 -4.84 5.77 0.26
N LEU A 105 -5.70 6.76 0.51
CA LEU A 105 -5.98 7.24 1.86
C LEU A 105 -7.22 6.54 2.42
N ARG A 106 -7.10 5.98 3.62
CA ARG A 106 -8.18 5.33 4.37
C ARG A 106 -8.50 6.11 5.65
N PHE A 107 -9.74 5.99 6.11
CA PHE A 107 -10.21 6.58 7.37
C PHE A 107 -10.08 8.11 7.43
N THR A 108 -10.56 8.82 6.41
CA THR A 108 -10.38 10.28 6.31
C THR A 108 -11.60 11.10 6.76
N ASP A 109 -12.80 10.51 6.77
CA ASP A 109 -14.07 11.26 6.95
C ASP A 109 -14.24 12.01 8.28
N HIS A 110 -13.44 11.71 9.30
CA HIS A 110 -13.46 12.43 10.58
C HIS A 110 -12.68 13.75 10.53
N LEU A 111 -11.78 13.91 9.55
CA LEU A 111 -10.90 15.06 9.37
C LEU A 111 -11.58 16.14 8.53
N CYS A 112 -11.40 17.42 8.88
CA CYS A 112 -11.72 18.49 7.93
C CYS A 112 -10.67 18.52 6.80
N ASP A 113 -10.92 19.28 5.73
CA ASP A 113 -9.98 19.36 4.61
C ASP A 113 -8.62 19.92 5.06
N ARG A 114 -8.62 20.89 5.97
CA ARG A 114 -7.37 21.45 6.52
C ARG A 114 -6.57 20.41 7.31
N ASP A 115 -7.23 19.60 8.15
CA ASP A 115 -6.56 18.54 8.91
C ASP A 115 -6.01 17.46 7.98
N LEU A 116 -6.81 17.00 7.01
CA LEU A 116 -6.37 16.00 6.05
C LEU A 116 -5.21 16.52 5.19
N TYR A 117 -5.28 17.79 4.77
CA TYR A 117 -4.19 18.45 4.06
C TYR A 117 -2.92 18.52 4.91
N MET A 118 -3.03 18.80 6.21
CA MET A 118 -1.88 18.80 7.11
C MET A 118 -1.23 17.43 7.23
N ILE A 119 -2.01 16.35 7.33
CA ILE A 119 -1.47 14.98 7.34
C ILE A 119 -0.74 14.67 6.04
N VAL A 120 -1.34 15.04 4.89
CA VAL A 120 -0.68 14.85 3.59
C VAL A 120 0.63 15.63 3.52
N TYR A 121 0.58 16.91 3.90
CA TYR A 121 1.71 17.83 3.84
C TYR A 121 2.85 17.43 4.77
N ARG A 122 2.56 17.12 6.04
CA ARG A 122 3.58 16.89 7.08
C ARG A 122 4.06 15.46 7.11
N ASP A 123 3.14 14.50 6.94
CA ASP A 123 3.43 13.10 7.27
C ASP A 123 3.58 12.27 6.01
N ILE A 124 2.55 12.22 5.17
CA ILE A 124 2.52 11.32 4.00
C ILE A 124 3.67 11.65 3.03
N LEU A 125 3.80 12.92 2.62
CA LEU A 125 4.79 13.28 1.60
C LEU A 125 6.24 13.09 2.04
N HIS A 126 6.51 13.19 3.34
CA HIS A 126 7.85 13.02 3.91
C HIS A 126 8.16 11.58 4.29
N CYS A 127 7.14 10.70 4.36
CA CYS A 127 7.35 9.31 4.73
C CYS A 127 8.17 8.57 3.68
N CYS A 128 9.24 7.92 4.13
CA CYS A 128 10.10 7.10 3.28
C CYS A 128 9.49 5.72 3.09
N GLU A 129 8.96 5.48 1.89
CA GLU A 129 8.30 4.23 1.53
C GLU A 129 8.99 3.57 0.36
N LYS A 130 8.86 2.25 0.27
CA LYS A 130 9.37 1.45 -0.85
C LYS A 130 8.48 1.69 -2.08
N LYS A 131 9.04 2.32 -3.11
CA LYS A 131 8.32 2.51 -4.39
C LYS A 131 8.34 1.22 -5.21
N VAL A 132 7.45 0.29 -4.89
CA VAL A 132 7.37 -1.01 -5.57
C VAL A 132 6.30 -1.01 -6.66
N GLU A 133 6.68 -1.32 -7.89
CA GLU A 133 5.76 -1.39 -9.03
C GLU A 133 5.17 -2.80 -9.19
N LEU A 134 4.35 -3.22 -8.21
CA LEU A 134 3.64 -4.49 -8.31
C LEU A 134 2.21 -4.30 -8.88
N PRO A 135 1.74 -5.17 -9.77
CA PRO A 135 0.34 -5.16 -10.22
C PRO A 135 -0.62 -5.33 -9.03
N GLY A 136 -1.67 -4.50 -8.98
CA GLY A 136 -2.73 -4.61 -7.97
C GLY A 136 -2.35 -4.24 -6.53
N LYS A 137 -1.09 -3.86 -6.26
CA LYS A 137 -0.67 -3.42 -4.92
C LYS A 137 -0.77 -1.91 -4.79
N PHE A 138 -1.43 -1.46 -3.73
CA PHE A 138 -1.52 -0.06 -3.33
C PHE A 138 -0.88 0.11 -1.95
N LEU A 139 -0.23 1.26 -1.74
CA LEU A 139 0.14 1.71 -0.41
C LEU A 139 -1.11 2.29 0.24
N GLU A 140 -1.64 1.62 1.25
CA GLU A 140 -2.79 2.12 2.02
C GLU A 140 -2.31 2.93 3.23
N TRP A 141 -2.57 4.23 3.22
CA TRP A 141 -2.28 5.11 4.35
C TRP A 141 -3.52 5.29 5.23
N ARG A 142 -3.43 4.83 6.48
CA ARG A 142 -4.50 5.03 7.48
C ARG A 142 -4.35 6.43 8.08
N CYS A 143 -5.31 7.32 7.85
CA CYS A 143 -5.29 8.69 8.37
C CYS A 143 -5.81 8.75 9.83
N ILE A 144 -5.48 7.75 10.64
CA ILE A 144 -5.82 7.63 12.06
C ILE A 144 -4.60 7.11 12.79
N GLU A 145 -4.27 7.71 13.93
CA GLU A 145 -3.09 7.31 14.73
C GLU A 145 -3.47 6.49 15.96
N ASP A 146 -4.72 6.62 16.41
CA ASP A 146 -5.15 6.12 17.71
C ASP A 146 -6.44 5.29 17.63
N ASN A 147 -6.60 4.42 18.64
CA ASN A 147 -7.78 3.57 18.77
C ASN A 147 -9.04 4.34 19.16
N ASP A 148 -8.95 5.50 19.83
CA ASP A 148 -10.14 6.28 20.24
C ASP A 148 -10.85 6.83 19.01
N THR A 149 -10.11 7.41 18.06
CA THR A 149 -10.63 7.89 16.77
C THR A 149 -11.21 6.73 15.95
N TRP A 150 -10.52 5.59 15.91
CA TRP A 150 -11.04 4.40 15.22
C TRP A 150 -12.33 3.88 15.85
N LEU A 151 -12.36 3.70 17.17
CA LEU A 151 -13.53 3.25 17.93
C LEU A 151 -14.70 4.22 17.79
N ARG A 152 -14.44 5.53 17.81
CA ARG A 152 -15.46 6.57 17.68
C ARG A 152 -16.10 6.56 16.31
N PHE A 153 -15.33 6.46 15.22
CA PHE A 153 -15.82 6.79 13.89
C PHE A 153 -15.93 5.61 12.90
N TYR A 154 -15.17 4.53 13.11
CA TYR A 154 -14.96 3.50 12.09
C TYR A 154 -15.22 2.07 12.55
N ALA A 155 -15.01 1.77 13.83
CA ALA A 155 -15.24 0.44 14.37
C ALA A 155 -16.73 0.08 14.38
N ASP A 156 -17.05 -1.13 13.96
CA ASP A 156 -18.41 -1.65 14.06
C ASP A 156 -18.77 -2.10 15.50
N ALA A 157 -20.03 -2.51 15.69
CA ALA A 157 -20.51 -2.91 17.02
C ALA A 157 -19.83 -4.18 17.57
N ILE A 158 -19.37 -5.09 16.70
CA ILE A 158 -18.70 -6.33 17.06
C ILE A 158 -17.25 -6.01 17.48
N GLU A 159 -16.56 -5.25 16.65
CA GLU A 159 -15.20 -4.75 16.89
C GLU A 159 -15.10 -3.97 18.20
N ARG A 160 -16.05 -3.05 18.44
CA ARG A 160 -16.15 -2.30 19.69
C ARG A 160 -16.34 -3.21 20.90
N ARG A 161 -17.27 -4.17 20.83
CA ARG A 161 -17.50 -5.12 21.94
C ARG A 161 -16.24 -5.93 22.24
N ARG A 162 -15.58 -6.45 21.21
CA ARG A 162 -14.34 -7.21 21.37
C ARG A 162 -13.25 -6.37 22.04
N PHE A 163 -13.09 -5.11 21.62
CA PHE A 163 -12.12 -4.21 22.24
C PHE A 163 -12.43 -3.96 23.72
N GLN A 164 -13.71 -3.77 24.07
CA GLN A 164 -14.13 -3.59 25.47
C GLN A 164 -13.86 -4.84 26.32
N GLU A 165 -14.14 -6.04 25.81
CA GLU A 165 -13.88 -7.30 26.51
C GLU A 165 -12.38 -7.56 26.70
N GLU A 166 -11.56 -7.21 25.72
CA GLU A 166 -10.11 -7.44 25.74
C GLU A 166 -9.37 -6.47 26.67
N HIS A 167 -9.80 -5.20 26.72
CA HIS A 167 -9.09 -4.15 27.43
C HIS A 167 -9.76 -3.69 28.73
N ASP A 168 -11.00 -4.12 29.00
CA ASP A 168 -11.79 -3.74 30.19
C ASP A 168 -11.87 -2.20 30.40
N VAL A 169 -12.14 -1.47 29.31
CA VAL A 169 -12.23 0.00 29.30
C VAL A 169 -13.59 0.51 28.82
N ASP A 170 -13.96 1.69 29.29
CA ASP A 170 -15.08 2.44 28.72
C ASP A 170 -14.72 2.97 27.33
N LEU A 171 -15.57 2.66 26.36
CA LEU A 171 -15.36 3.08 24.98
C LEU A 171 -15.89 4.50 24.75
N PRO A 172 -15.26 5.28 23.84
CA PRO A 172 -15.85 6.53 23.37
C PRO A 172 -17.23 6.27 22.72
N PRO A 173 -18.15 7.23 22.77
CA PRO A 173 -19.43 7.10 22.06
C PRO A 173 -19.18 6.89 20.56
N ALA A 174 -19.98 6.04 19.93
CA ALA A 174 -19.92 5.87 18.48
C ALA A 174 -20.56 7.09 17.79
N GLU A 175 -19.85 7.65 16.83
CA GLU A 175 -20.24 8.85 16.09
C GLU A 175 -20.10 8.63 14.58
N LYS A 176 -20.91 9.35 13.81
CA LYS A 176 -20.79 9.33 12.35
C LYS A 176 -19.74 10.36 11.93
N PRO A 177 -18.77 9.99 11.08
CA PRO A 177 -17.84 10.94 10.51
C PRO A 177 -18.55 12.13 9.84
N ARG A 178 -18.02 13.34 10.01
CA ARG A 178 -18.67 14.58 9.57
C ARG A 178 -18.49 14.86 8.09
N TYR A 179 -17.34 14.48 7.53
CA TYR A 179 -16.92 14.86 6.18
C TYR A 179 -16.92 13.63 5.29
N LYS A 180 -18.09 13.25 4.75
CA LYS A 180 -18.17 12.12 3.81
C LYS A 180 -17.40 12.44 2.54
N ARG A 181 -16.34 11.68 2.25
CA ARG A 181 -15.55 11.84 1.02
C ARG A 181 -15.74 10.64 0.10
N ASN A 182 -15.69 10.92 -1.20
CA ASN A 182 -15.60 9.88 -2.23
C ASN A 182 -14.18 9.90 -2.80
N LEU A 183 -13.24 9.33 -2.04
CA LEU A 183 -11.83 9.24 -2.45
C LEU A 183 -11.63 8.05 -3.39
N PRO A 184 -10.67 8.11 -4.33
CA PRO A 184 -10.37 7.00 -5.22
C PRO A 184 -9.71 5.83 -4.47
N GLY A 185 -10.16 4.60 -4.77
CA GLY A 185 -9.57 3.34 -4.27
C GLY A 185 -10.40 2.56 -3.26
#